data_AF-A0A5R2N8Y1-F1
#
_entry.id   AF-A0A5R2N8Y1-F1
#
_cell.length_a   1.000
_cell.length_b   1.000
_cell.length_c   1.000
_cell.angle_alpha   90.00
_cell.angle_beta   90.00
_cell.angle_gamma   90.00
#
_symmetry.space_group_name_H-M   'P 1'
#
loop_
_entity.id
_entity.type
_entity.pdbx_description
1 polymer ?
#
loop_
_entity_poly.entity_id
_entity_poly.type
_entity_poly.pdbx_seq_one_letter_code
_entity_poly.pdbx_strand_id
1 'polypeptide(L)'
;MLLRRPGDAKAMLASLDFIVIDELHAFLNGPRGLHLASLLRRLDDLAAKPARRVGLSATIGDLAVAARWLRPENPSSVLIVESTADSPELRLQVRAYADPEEVEDADGLESDEGPPTALDLIADHIFVNLRGSNNLAFAGSRKRVEA
;
A
#
# COMPACT_ATOMS: atom_id res chain seq x y z
N MET A 1 22.20 -5.83 -10.02
CA MET A 1 23.09 -4.81 -10.63
C MET A 1 24.16 -4.34 -9.65
N LEU A 2 23.77 -3.74 -8.52
CA LEU A 2 24.70 -3.30 -7.45
C LEU A 2 25.63 -4.38 -6.87
N LEU A 3 25.17 -5.64 -6.82
CA LEU A 3 25.90 -6.74 -6.19
C LEU A 3 26.87 -7.48 -7.12
N ARG A 4 26.63 -7.47 -8.44
CA ARG A 4 27.40 -8.29 -9.40
C ARG A 4 28.48 -7.49 -10.12
N ARG A 5 28.40 -6.16 -10.13
CA ARG A 5 29.36 -5.26 -10.79
C ARG A 5 29.55 -3.97 -9.97
N PRO A 6 30.35 -4.02 -8.90
CA PRO A 6 30.53 -2.88 -8.00
C PRO A 6 31.22 -1.68 -8.69
N GLY A 7 32.08 -1.92 -9.70
CA GLY A 7 32.72 -0.85 -10.48
C GLY A 7 31.70 -0.01 -11.26
N ASP A 8 30.81 -0.68 -12.02
CA ASP A 8 29.74 -0.02 -12.77
C ASP A 8 28.78 0.75 -11.84
N ALA A 9 28.43 0.13 -10.70
CA ALA A 9 27.59 0.77 -9.70
C ALA A 9 28.22 2.06 -9.16
N LYS A 10 29.52 2.04 -8.87
CA LYS A 10 30.26 3.24 -8.42
C LYS A 10 30.27 4.31 -9.51
N ALA A 11 30.58 3.94 -10.74
CA ALA A 11 30.63 4.88 -11.86
C ALA A 11 29.28 5.56 -12.12
N MET A 12 28.17 4.85 -11.96
CA MET A 12 26.84 5.38 -12.25
C MET A 12 26.18 6.09 -11.06
N LEU A 13 26.46 5.67 -9.82
CA LEU A 13 25.65 6.03 -8.66
C LEU A 13 26.42 6.78 -7.56
N ALA A 14 27.76 6.86 -7.62
CA ALA A 14 28.55 7.54 -6.58
C ALA A 14 28.37 9.07 -6.57
N SER A 15 27.81 9.65 -7.64
CA SER A 15 27.57 11.09 -7.79
C SER A 15 26.08 11.44 -7.73
N LEU A 16 25.22 10.57 -7.17
CA LEU A 16 23.81 10.90 -6.98
C LEU A 16 23.67 12.03 -5.95
N ASP A 17 22.99 13.09 -6.35
CA ASP A 17 22.60 14.15 -5.42
C ASP A 17 21.35 13.79 -4.62
N PHE A 18 20.42 13.04 -5.23
CA PHE A 18 19.12 12.74 -4.66
C PHE A 18 18.67 11.29 -4.89
N ILE A 19 17.89 10.77 -3.94
CA ILE A 19 17.15 9.51 -4.05
C ILE A 19 15.71 9.78 -3.63
N VAL A 20 14.75 9.51 -4.51
CA VAL A 20 13.32 9.62 -4.22
C VAL A 20 12.78 8.24 -3.92
N ILE A 21 12.10 8.12 -2.78
CA ILE A 21 11.45 6.89 -2.32
C ILE A 21 9.96 7.17 -2.30
N ASP A 22 9.29 6.70 -3.34
CA ASP A 22 7.84 6.80 -3.42
C ASP A 22 7.19 5.71 -2.55
N GLU A 23 5.98 6.00 -2.05
CA GLU A 23 5.25 5.16 -1.11
C GLU A 23 6.08 4.70 0.09
N LEU A 24 6.76 5.65 0.73
CA LEU A 24 7.64 5.41 1.87
C LEU A 24 7.00 4.51 2.95
N HIS A 25 5.69 4.65 3.19
CA HIS A 25 4.95 3.86 4.16
C HIS A 25 5.06 2.34 3.93
N ALA A 26 5.17 1.91 2.66
CA ALA A 26 5.31 0.49 2.30
C ALA A 26 6.66 -0.12 2.74
N PHE A 27 7.64 0.71 3.09
CA PHE A 27 8.99 0.29 3.47
C PHE A 27 9.29 0.49 4.96
N LEU A 28 8.40 1.11 5.74
CA LEU A 28 8.64 1.38 7.16
C LEU A 28 8.75 0.08 7.98
N ASN A 29 8.15 -1.02 7.51
CA ASN A 29 8.17 -2.31 8.18
C ASN A 29 8.44 -3.48 7.21
N GLY A 30 8.95 -4.58 7.75
CA GLY A 30 9.08 -5.85 7.04
C GLY A 30 10.30 -5.99 6.11
N PRO A 31 10.40 -7.13 5.39
CA PRO A 31 11.60 -7.51 4.65
C PRO A 31 11.97 -6.56 3.49
N ARG A 32 10.96 -5.99 2.82
CA ARG A 32 11.19 -5.05 1.70
C ARG A 32 11.88 -3.78 2.19
N GLY A 33 11.44 -3.26 3.33
CA GLY A 33 12.06 -2.12 4.01
C GLY A 33 13.51 -2.36 4.36
N LEU A 34 13.80 -3.50 4.99
CA LEU A 34 15.16 -3.90 5.34
C LEU A 34 16.06 -4.06 4.12
N HIS A 35 15.53 -4.66 3.04
CA HIS A 35 16.28 -4.80 1.80
C HIS A 35 16.63 -3.44 1.20
N LEU A 36 15.65 -2.53 1.08
CA LEU A 36 15.89 -1.19 0.56
C LEU A 36 16.88 -0.41 1.44
N ALA A 37 16.72 -0.45 2.77
CA ALA A 37 17.65 0.18 3.70
C ALA A 37 19.10 -0.33 3.53
N SER A 38 19.28 -1.64 3.30
CA SER A 38 20.59 -2.23 3.02
C SER A 38 21.19 -1.69 1.71
N LEU A 39 20.38 -1.55 0.66
CA LEU A 39 20.84 -0.98 -0.61
C LEU A 39 21.22 0.50 -0.48
N LEU A 40 20.40 1.28 0.22
CA LEU A 40 20.67 2.70 0.48
C LEU A 40 21.97 2.90 1.26
N ARG A 41 22.22 2.07 2.29
CA ARG A 41 23.48 2.14 3.03
C ARG A 41 24.70 1.85 2.15
N ARG A 42 24.61 0.87 1.26
CA ARG A 42 25.71 0.60 0.31
C ARG A 42 25.92 1.74 -0.67
N LEU A 43 24.87 2.44 -1.08
CA LEU A 43 25.00 3.63 -1.91
C LEU A 43 25.71 4.76 -1.15
N ASP A 44 25.39 4.96 0.13
CA ASP A 44 26.10 5.93 0.97
C ASP A 44 27.61 5.60 1.02
N ASP A 45 27.96 4.31 1.17
CA ASP A 45 29.36 3.86 1.26
C ASP A 45 30.12 4.00 -0.07
N LEU A 46 29.43 4.03 -1.21
CA LEU A 46 30.03 4.21 -2.55
C LEU A 46 30.34 5.67 -2.89
N ALA A 47 29.61 6.60 -2.29
CA ALA A 47 29.69 8.04 -2.56
C ALA A 47 30.58 8.75 -1.53
N ALA A 48 31.26 9.83 -1.95
CA ALA A 48 32.01 10.67 -1.01
C ALA A 48 31.09 11.42 -0.02
N LYS A 49 29.84 11.63 -0.43
CA LYS A 49 28.78 12.26 0.36
C LYS A 49 27.47 11.49 0.11
N PRO A 50 26.70 11.14 1.16
CA PRO A 50 25.41 10.50 0.99
C PRO A 50 24.44 11.38 0.18
N ALA A 51 23.73 10.77 -0.76
CA ALA A 51 22.68 11.43 -1.52
C ALA A 51 21.53 11.88 -0.59
N ARG A 52 20.91 13.01 -0.90
CA ARG A 52 19.74 13.48 -0.15
C ARG A 52 18.54 12.60 -0.45
N ARG A 53 17.92 12.05 0.60
CA ARG A 53 16.73 11.21 0.47
C ARG A 53 15.47 12.04 0.58
N VAL A 54 14.51 11.77 -0.30
CA VAL A 54 13.18 12.37 -0.31
C VAL A 54 12.17 11.23 -0.25
N GLY A 55 11.47 11.11 0.86
CA GLY A 55 10.40 10.13 1.02
C GLY A 55 9.05 10.76 0.72
N LEU A 56 8.25 10.12 -0.13
CA LEU A 56 6.90 10.53 -0.47
C LEU A 56 5.91 9.50 0.07
N SER A 57 4.80 9.96 0.63
CA SER A 57 3.71 9.09 1.07
C SER A 57 2.44 9.89 1.26
N ALA A 58 1.29 9.32 0.90
CA ALA A 58 -0.02 9.92 1.17
C ALA A 58 -0.45 9.73 2.64
N THR A 59 -0.06 8.62 3.25
CA THR A 59 -0.49 8.25 4.60
C THR A 59 0.70 7.75 5.41
N ILE A 60 1.03 8.45 6.49
CA ILE A 60 2.01 7.99 7.49
C ILE A 60 1.41 8.29 8.86
N GLY A 61 1.18 7.25 9.65
CA GLY A 61 0.64 7.40 11.00
C GLY A 61 1.66 8.01 11.97
N ASP A 62 2.94 7.66 11.84
CA ASP A 62 4.02 8.17 12.68
C ASP A 62 5.19 8.69 11.81
N LEU A 63 5.26 10.01 11.70
CA LEU A 63 6.29 10.70 10.92
C LEU A 63 7.68 10.58 11.55
N ALA A 64 7.78 10.36 12.88
CA ALA A 64 9.05 10.14 13.54
C ALA A 64 9.64 8.77 13.17
N VAL A 65 8.80 7.75 12.99
CA VAL A 65 9.23 6.45 12.44
C VAL A 65 9.75 6.62 11.01
N ALA A 66 9.03 7.38 10.17
CA ALA A 66 9.45 7.65 8.80
C ALA A 66 10.78 8.41 8.73
N ALA A 67 10.96 9.45 9.55
CA ALA A 67 12.21 10.20 9.64
C ALA A 67 13.38 9.31 10.07
N ARG A 68 13.16 8.46 11.07
CA ARG A 68 14.18 7.53 11.59
C ARG A 68 14.55 6.47 10.56
N TRP A 69 13.58 5.98 9.79
CA TRP A 69 13.85 5.05 8.70
C TRP A 69 14.63 5.73 7.56
N LEU A 70 14.23 6.95 7.17
CA LEU A 70 14.84 7.68 6.05
C LEU A 70 16.29 8.08 6.34
N ARG A 71 16.58 8.53 7.57
CA ARG A 71 17.93 8.90 8.02
C ARG A 71 18.23 8.35 9.42
N PRO A 72 18.60 7.07 9.56
CA PRO A 72 18.82 6.42 10.86
C PRO A 72 19.87 7.10 11.74
N GLU A 73 20.97 7.57 11.14
CA GLU A 73 22.08 8.20 11.86
C GLU A 73 21.75 9.61 12.39
N ASN A 74 20.76 10.28 11.80
CA ASN A 74 20.37 11.62 12.22
C ASN A 74 18.90 11.92 11.87
N PRO A 75 17.92 11.31 12.58
CA PRO A 75 16.51 11.45 12.27
C PRO A 75 16.00 12.89 12.43
N SER A 76 16.55 13.66 13.39
CA SER A 76 16.11 15.03 13.70
C SER A 76 16.40 16.04 12.59
N SER A 77 17.30 15.70 11.67
CA SER A 77 17.58 16.53 10.49
C SER A 77 16.62 16.32 9.32
N VAL A 78 15.70 15.36 9.42
CA VAL A 78 14.70 15.13 8.37
C VAL A 78 13.66 16.24 8.46
N LEU A 79 13.59 17.06 7.41
CA LEU A 79 12.54 18.06 7.26
C LEU A 79 11.23 17.36 6.92
N ILE A 80 10.23 17.52 7.78
CA ILE A 80 8.87 17.07 7.55
C ILE A 80 8.12 18.17 6.79
N VAL A 81 7.51 17.80 5.67
CA VAL A 81 6.70 18.68 4.83
C VAL A 81 5.31 18.07 4.76
N GLU A 82 4.37 18.66 5.49
CA GLU A 82 2.97 18.23 5.53
C GLU A 82 2.13 19.16 4.66
N SER A 83 1.14 18.60 3.98
CA SER A 83 0.13 19.40 3.28
C SER A 83 -0.83 20.00 4.32
N THR A 84 -1.00 21.32 4.29
CA THR A 84 -2.02 22.02 5.07
C THR A 84 -3.36 22.13 4.34
N ALA A 85 -3.50 21.49 3.16
CA ALA A 85 -4.74 21.51 2.40
C ALA A 85 -5.85 20.78 3.16
N ASP A 86 -7.03 21.40 3.23
CA ASP A 86 -8.21 20.77 3.79
C ASP A 86 -8.48 19.46 3.05
N SER A 87 -8.46 18.37 3.81
CA SER A 87 -8.85 17.08 3.28
C SER A 87 -10.35 17.09 3.06
N PRO A 88 -10.86 16.61 1.91
CA PRO A 88 -12.29 16.50 1.70
C PRO A 88 -12.91 15.68 2.85
N GLU A 89 -14.11 16.09 3.29
CA GLU A 89 -14.81 15.41 4.37
C GLU A 89 -15.02 13.92 4.04
N LEU A 90 -14.32 13.06 4.78
CA LEU A 90 -14.45 11.61 4.64
C LEU A 90 -15.71 11.13 5.36
N ARG A 91 -16.72 10.71 4.60
CA ARG A 91 -17.86 9.97 5.15
C ARG A 91 -17.60 8.48 5.05
N LEU A 92 -17.52 7.80 6.20
CA LEU A 92 -17.22 6.37 6.29
C LEU A 92 -18.45 5.59 6.80
N GLN A 93 -18.72 4.44 6.19
CA GLN A 93 -19.70 3.47 6.67
C GLN A 93 -19.11 2.06 6.62
N VAL A 94 -19.32 1.29 7.69
CA VAL A 94 -18.92 -0.12 7.78
C VAL A 94 -20.18 -0.98 7.91
N ARG A 95 -20.27 -2.04 7.10
CA ARG A 95 -21.37 -3.01 7.11
C ARG A 95 -20.83 -4.43 7.09
N ALA A 96 -21.53 -5.34 7.75
CA ALA A 96 -21.23 -6.77 7.74
C ALA A 96 -22.41 -7.54 7.10
N TYR A 97 -22.07 -8.53 6.29
CA TYR A 97 -22.99 -9.45 5.63
C TYR A 97 -22.49 -10.87 5.93
N ALA A 98 -23.41 -11.77 6.30
CA ALA A 98 -23.08 -13.14 6.64
C ALA A 98 -23.67 -14.07 5.57
N ASP A 99 -22.93 -15.11 5.23
CA ASP A 99 -23.45 -16.20 4.43
C ASP A 99 -24.51 -16.98 5.24
N PRO A 100 -25.53 -17.53 4.59
CA PRO A 100 -26.48 -18.41 5.25
C PRO A 100 -25.76 -19.65 5.81
N GLU A 101 -26.25 -20.20 6.92
CA GLU A 101 -25.77 -21.49 7.41
C GLU A 101 -26.03 -22.55 6.35
N GLU A 102 -25.04 -23.43 6.08
CA GLU A 102 -25.19 -24.55 5.14
C GLU A 102 -26.41 -25.37 5.55
N VAL A 103 -27.47 -25.32 4.75
CA VAL A 103 -28.64 -26.17 4.94
C VAL A 103 -28.28 -27.50 4.28
N GLU A 104 -28.23 -28.60 5.06
CA GLU A 104 -28.15 -29.93 4.47
C GLU A 104 -29.42 -30.16 3.63
N ASP A 105 -29.29 -30.09 2.30
CA ASP A 105 -30.36 -30.41 1.38
C ASP A 105 -30.76 -31.89 1.55
N ALA A 106 -31.88 -32.12 2.26
CA ALA A 106 -32.40 -33.46 2.53
C ALA A 106 -32.96 -34.15 1.27
N ASP A 107 -33.23 -33.40 0.20
CA ASP A 107 -33.77 -33.90 -1.06
C ASP A 107 -32.88 -33.39 -2.21
N GLY A 108 -32.01 -34.26 -2.75
CA GLY A 108 -30.97 -33.97 -3.74
C GLY A 108 -31.46 -33.50 -5.12
N LEU A 109 -32.22 -32.41 -5.15
CA LEU A 109 -32.55 -31.61 -6.32
C LEU A 109 -31.70 -30.34 -6.24
N GLU A 110 -30.67 -30.25 -7.09
CA GLU A 110 -29.94 -28.99 -7.32
C GLU A 110 -30.94 -27.96 -7.86
N SER A 111 -31.44 -27.08 -6.98
CA SER A 111 -32.11 -25.86 -7.41
C SER A 111 -31.07 -24.77 -7.60
N ASP A 112 -31.16 -24.03 -8.70
CA ASP A 112 -30.28 -22.88 -9.01
C ASP A 112 -30.55 -21.68 -8.06
N GLU A 113 -31.44 -21.85 -7.06
CA GLU A 113 -31.92 -20.84 -6.12
C GLU A 113 -31.61 -21.25 -4.67
N GLY A 114 -30.31 -21.32 -4.35
CA GLY A 114 -29.86 -21.34 -2.96
C GLY A 114 -30.17 -20.00 -2.25
N PRO A 115 -30.14 -19.95 -0.90
CA PRO A 115 -30.27 -18.69 -0.17
C PRO A 115 -29.20 -17.70 -0.62
N PRO A 116 -29.52 -16.38 -0.69
CA PRO A 116 -28.58 -15.38 -1.18
C PRO A 116 -27.32 -15.36 -0.32
N THR A 117 -26.16 -15.38 -0.97
CA THR A 117 -24.87 -15.30 -0.30
C THR A 117 -24.63 -13.89 0.24
N ALA A 118 -23.64 -13.73 1.11
CA ALA A 118 -23.19 -12.41 1.56
C ALA A 118 -22.78 -11.52 0.37
N LEU A 119 -22.23 -12.11 -0.70
CA LEU A 119 -21.84 -11.36 -1.89
C LEU A 119 -23.04 -10.84 -2.67
N ASP A 120 -24.11 -11.63 -2.78
CA ASP A 120 -25.36 -11.20 -3.44
C ASP A 120 -25.99 -10.02 -2.68
N LEU A 121 -26.04 -10.13 -1.35
CA LEU A 121 -26.55 -9.04 -0.49
C LEU A 121 -25.71 -7.76 -0.61
N ILE A 122 -24.38 -7.88 -0.75
CA ILE A 122 -23.50 -6.74 -1.00
C ILE A 122 -23.76 -6.13 -2.38
N ALA A 123 -23.89 -6.95 -3.42
CA ALA A 123 -24.13 -6.52 -4.79
C ALA A 123 -25.46 -5.78 -4.91
N ASP A 124 -26.54 -6.33 -4.35
CA ASP A 124 -27.86 -5.71 -4.33
C ASP A 124 -27.85 -4.39 -3.57
N HIS A 125 -27.20 -4.36 -2.40
CA HIS A 125 -27.09 -3.14 -1.62
C HIS A 125 -26.33 -2.04 -2.37
N ILE A 126 -25.20 -2.36 -3.00
CA ILE A 126 -24.42 -1.42 -3.82
C ILE A 126 -25.26 -0.94 -5.01
N PHE A 127 -25.95 -1.84 -5.72
CA PHE A 127 -26.78 -1.49 -6.86
C PHE A 127 -27.93 -0.55 -6.46
N VAL A 128 -28.67 -0.88 -5.40
CA VAL A 128 -29.82 -0.07 -4.97
C VAL A 128 -29.41 1.35 -4.57
N ASN A 129 -28.27 1.50 -3.88
CA ASN A 129 -27.88 2.78 -3.31
C ASN A 129 -26.99 3.63 -4.22
N LEU A 130 -26.20 3.00 -5.10
CA LEU A 130 -25.15 3.69 -5.87
C LEU A 130 -25.42 3.69 -7.39
N ARG A 131 -26.47 3.01 -7.88
CA ARG A 131 -26.82 3.07 -9.31
C ARG A 131 -27.12 4.50 -9.76
N GLY A 132 -26.70 4.83 -10.99
CA GLY A 132 -26.90 6.15 -11.59
C GLY A 132 -25.77 7.15 -11.33
N SER A 133 -24.72 6.76 -10.59
CA SER A 133 -23.48 7.53 -10.44
C SER A 133 -22.24 6.71 -10.79
N ASN A 134 -21.11 7.38 -10.94
CA ASN A 134 -19.82 6.73 -11.14
C ASN A 134 -19.24 6.31 -9.79
N ASN A 135 -19.01 5.03 -9.61
CA ASN A 135 -18.48 4.44 -8.37
C ASN A 135 -17.30 3.52 -8.70
N LEU A 136 -16.36 3.38 -7.77
CA LEU A 136 -15.24 2.46 -7.86
C LEU A 136 -15.39 1.38 -6.78
N ALA A 137 -15.48 0.12 -7.19
CA ALA A 137 -15.59 -1.02 -6.29
C ALA A 137 -14.29 -1.83 -6.31
N PHE A 138 -13.84 -2.27 -5.13
CA PHE A 138 -12.68 -3.15 -4.96
C PHE A 138 -13.15 -4.48 -4.40
N ALA A 139 -12.74 -5.60 -5.02
CA ALA A 139 -13.00 -6.94 -4.52
C ALA A 139 -11.70 -7.69 -4.23
N GLY A 140 -11.73 -8.61 -3.27
CA GLY A 140 -10.54 -9.33 -2.79
C GLY A 140 -9.96 -10.38 -3.75
N SER A 141 -10.58 -10.64 -4.90
CA SER A 141 -10.06 -11.57 -5.90
C SER A 141 -10.58 -11.28 -7.30
N ARG A 142 -9.82 -11.70 -8.32
CA ARG A 142 -10.20 -11.57 -9.73
C ARG A 142 -11.52 -12.29 -10.04
N LYS A 143 -11.71 -13.49 -9.47
CA LYS A 143 -12.94 -14.28 -9.62
C LYS A 143 -14.19 -13.50 -9.17
N ARG A 144 -14.09 -12.66 -8.14
CA ARG A 144 -15.22 -11.85 -7.64
C ARG A 144 -15.49 -10.59 -8.47
N VAL A 145 -14.62 -10.24 -9.42
CA VAL A 145 -14.77 -9.06 -10.29
C VAL A 145 -15.27 -9.44 -11.68
N GLU A 146 -14.80 -10.57 -12.21
CA GLU A 146 -15.00 -10.94 -13.62
C GLU A 146 -16.06 -12.04 -13.85
N ALA A 147 -16.66 -12.60 -12.80
CA ALA A 147 -17.63 -13.70 -12.90
C ALA A 147 -19.03 -13.22 -13.27
#